data_AF-A0A929J3F9-F1
#
_entry.id   AF-A0A929J3F9-F1
#
_cell.length_a   1.000
_cell.length_b   1.000
_cell.length_c   1.000
_cell.angle_alpha   90.00
_cell.angle_beta   90.00
_cell.angle_gamma   90.00
#
_symmetry.space_group_name_H-M   'P 1'
#
loop_
_entity.id
_entity.type
_entity.pdbx_description
1 polymer ?
#
loop_
_entity_poly.entity_id
_entity_poly.type
_entity_poly.pdbx_seq_one_letter_code
_entity_poly.pdbx_strand_id
1 'polypeptide(L)'
;VKPGDILVGKVTPKGETQLTPEEKLLRAIFGEKASEVKDSSLRVSSSTSGTVIDVQVFTRDGIEKDARTLHIEKLALEQVKKDLTDELRVLEDDVYSRLEPLLLGQKVKNAPPDLTLDSKITAENLADIKIRSKWFEVQVQDFEVQAKIDQLNKQLKGYRKYSDEMFQEKHKKLVTGDDLPPGVLKMVKVYLAVKRQIQPGDKMAGRHGNKGVVSMIVPVEDMPHTVDGRPVDIVLNPLGVPSRMNIGQVLETHLGWAAKTLGEKLATLIKDKEPIAKIRELLEKIYNMSGGKKEEIADFADDEILELAHNLSGGVPMATPVFDGANEAEIRGMLELADLPVSGQTTLYDGRTGEKFDRPVTIGYMYILKLNHLVDDKMHARSTGPYSLVTQQPLGGKAQFGG
;
A
#
# COMPACT_ATOMS: atom_id res chain seq x y z
N VAL A 1 -12.77 8.56 -14.44
CA VAL A 1 -12.73 8.66 -15.91
C VAL A 1 -12.95 7.29 -16.53
N LYS A 2 -13.63 7.25 -17.67
CA LYS A 2 -14.01 6.05 -18.42
C LYS A 2 -13.23 5.97 -19.74
N PRO A 3 -13.21 4.81 -20.40
CA PRO A 3 -12.66 4.67 -21.75
C PRO A 3 -13.14 5.75 -22.72
N GLY A 4 -12.20 6.41 -23.41
CA GLY A 4 -12.51 7.44 -24.40
C GLY A 4 -12.65 8.88 -23.86
N ASP A 5 -12.76 9.05 -22.55
CA ASP A 5 -12.77 10.37 -21.91
C ASP A 5 -11.47 11.14 -22.22
N ILE A 6 -11.58 12.45 -22.40
CA ILE A 6 -10.43 13.32 -22.62
C ILE A 6 -9.78 13.62 -21.26
N LEU A 7 -8.50 13.26 -21.11
CA LEU A 7 -7.69 13.60 -19.95
C LEU A 7 -7.04 14.99 -20.11
N VAL A 8 -6.53 15.26 -21.31
CA VAL A 8 -5.86 16.54 -21.62
C VAL A 8 -6.32 17.00 -23.00
N GLY A 9 -7.06 18.09 -23.03
CA GLY A 9 -7.48 18.74 -24.27
C GLY A 9 -6.27 19.31 -25.02
N LYS A 10 -6.07 18.90 -26.28
CA LYS A 10 -4.99 19.42 -27.13
C LYS A 10 -5.47 19.61 -28.56
N VAL A 11 -5.25 20.80 -29.10
CA VAL A 11 -5.53 21.12 -30.50
C VAL A 11 -4.23 21.36 -31.25
N THR A 12 -4.17 20.89 -32.49
CA THR A 12 -3.04 21.11 -33.39
C THR A 12 -3.52 21.83 -34.64
N PRO A 13 -2.81 22.84 -35.14
CA PRO A 13 -3.17 23.51 -36.38
C PRO A 13 -3.16 22.48 -37.52
N LYS A 14 -4.19 22.53 -38.35
CA LYS A 14 -4.39 21.67 -39.52
C LYS A 14 -4.05 22.48 -40.76
N GLY A 15 -3.20 21.94 -41.64
CA GLY A 15 -2.94 22.56 -42.94
C GLY A 15 -4.19 22.57 -43.84
N GLU A 16 -4.17 23.41 -44.88
CA GLU A 16 -5.26 23.48 -45.85
C GLU A 16 -5.44 22.14 -46.58
N THR A 17 -6.59 21.50 -46.35
CA THR A 17 -6.98 20.28 -47.06
C THR A 17 -7.97 20.64 -48.18
N GLN A 18 -7.66 20.24 -49.42
CA GLN A 18 -8.63 20.32 -50.51
C GLN A 18 -9.79 19.34 -50.24
N LEU A 19 -10.97 19.89 -49.99
CA LEU A 19 -12.20 19.13 -49.75
C LEU A 19 -12.78 18.61 -51.07
N THR A 20 -13.43 17.45 -51.04
CA THR A 20 -14.14 16.93 -52.21
C THR A 20 -15.39 17.78 -52.51
N PRO A 21 -15.96 17.73 -53.74
CA PRO A 21 -17.17 18.47 -54.08
C PRO A 21 -18.35 18.18 -53.15
N GLU A 22 -18.50 16.93 -52.69
CA GLU A 22 -19.56 16.49 -51.78
C GLU A 22 -19.41 17.12 -50.38
N GLU A 23 -18.18 17.13 -49.83
CA GLU A 23 -17.88 17.77 -48.55
C GLU A 23 -18.08 19.29 -48.61
N LYS A 24 -17.72 19.91 -49.74
CA LYS A 24 -17.98 21.34 -49.98
C LYS A 24 -19.47 21.65 -49.99
N LEU A 25 -20.26 20.84 -50.68
CA LEU A 25 -21.71 20.99 -50.74
C LEU A 25 -22.35 20.83 -49.35
N LEU A 26 -21.96 19.80 -48.61
CA LEU A 26 -22.45 19.59 -47.24
C LEU A 26 -22.16 20.78 -46.32
N ARG A 27 -20.94 21.32 -46.37
CA ARG A 27 -20.59 22.51 -45.58
C ARG A 27 -21.36 23.75 -46.00
N ALA A 28 -21.63 23.91 -47.30
CA ALA A 28 -22.45 25.01 -47.80
C ALA A 28 -23.91 24.90 -47.32
N ILE A 29 -24.45 23.68 -47.24
CA ILE A 29 -25.81 23.42 -46.75
C ILE A 29 -25.92 23.65 -45.24
N PHE A 30 -24.98 23.13 -44.44
CA PHE A 30 -25.06 23.19 -42.97
C PHE A 30 -24.38 24.42 -42.36
N GLY A 31 -23.69 25.24 -43.16
CA GLY A 31 -22.97 26.42 -42.67
C GLY A 31 -21.79 26.09 -41.76
N GLU A 32 -21.32 24.83 -41.76
CA GLU A 32 -20.19 24.41 -40.94
C GLU A 32 -18.88 25.01 -41.47
N LYS A 33 -18.28 25.90 -40.68
CA LYS A 33 -16.95 26.47 -40.99
C LYS A 33 -15.90 25.37 -40.95
N ALA A 34 -14.93 25.44 -41.86
CA ALA A 34 -13.76 24.59 -41.81
C ALA A 34 -13.03 24.78 -40.48
N SER A 35 -12.91 23.72 -39.67
CA SER A 35 -12.07 23.77 -38.48
C SER A 35 -10.60 23.78 -38.92
N GLU A 36 -9.92 24.90 -38.71
CA GLU A 36 -8.47 25.06 -38.95
C GLU A 36 -7.61 24.28 -37.95
N VAL A 37 -8.24 23.59 -37.00
CA VAL A 37 -7.58 22.81 -35.96
C VAL A 37 -8.05 21.36 -35.96
N LYS A 38 -7.14 20.46 -35.58
CA LYS A 38 -7.40 19.03 -35.37
C LYS A 38 -7.33 18.72 -33.87
N ASP A 39 -8.28 17.91 -33.39
CA ASP A 39 -8.23 17.34 -32.05
C ASP A 39 -7.08 16.31 -31.96
N SER A 40 -6.14 16.55 -31.06
CA SER A 40 -5.01 15.68 -30.74
C SER A 40 -4.92 15.42 -29.23
N SER A 41 -6.06 15.53 -28.55
CA SER A 41 -6.20 15.37 -27.11
C SER A 41 -5.75 14.00 -26.61
N LEU A 42 -5.20 13.97 -25.40
CA LEU A 42 -4.92 12.73 -24.69
C LEU A 42 -6.23 12.16 -24.15
N ARG A 43 -6.55 10.92 -24.51
CA ARG A 43 -7.75 10.22 -24.08
C ARG A 43 -7.40 8.98 -23.26
N VAL A 44 -8.31 8.58 -22.38
CA VAL A 44 -8.20 7.33 -21.63
C VAL A 44 -8.23 6.14 -22.61
N SER A 45 -7.34 5.18 -22.40
CA SER A 45 -7.29 3.94 -23.18
C SER A 45 -8.61 3.17 -23.11
N SER A 46 -8.96 2.49 -24.21
CA SER A 46 -10.26 1.83 -24.41
C SER A 46 -10.61 0.75 -23.37
N SER A 47 -9.62 0.20 -22.67
CA SER A 47 -9.77 -0.89 -21.69
C SER A 47 -9.63 -0.45 -20.24
N THR A 48 -9.38 0.83 -19.98
CA THR A 48 -9.03 1.31 -18.64
C THR A 48 -10.10 2.23 -18.10
N SER A 49 -10.54 1.94 -16.88
CA SER A 49 -11.34 2.86 -16.08
C SER A 49 -10.65 3.08 -14.74
N GLY A 50 -10.72 4.29 -14.21
CA GLY A 50 -10.00 4.59 -12.99
C GLY A 50 -10.23 6.00 -12.48
N THR A 51 -9.54 6.31 -11.39
CA THR A 51 -9.56 7.61 -10.74
C THR A 51 -8.24 8.32 -11.00
N VAL A 52 -8.31 9.56 -11.46
CA VAL A 52 -7.11 10.39 -11.61
C VAL A 52 -6.64 10.75 -10.21
N ILE A 53 -5.41 10.34 -9.87
CA ILE A 53 -4.83 10.54 -8.54
C ILE A 53 -3.92 11.76 -8.49
N ASP A 54 -3.24 12.06 -9.59
CA ASP A 54 -2.29 13.17 -9.67
C ASP A 54 -2.18 13.68 -11.10
N VAL A 55 -1.89 14.97 -11.24
CA VAL A 55 -1.65 15.66 -12.50
C VAL A 55 -0.45 16.57 -12.35
N GLN A 56 0.58 16.29 -13.15
CA GLN A 56 1.80 17.09 -13.19
C GLN A 56 1.88 17.82 -14.53
N VAL A 57 2.14 19.11 -14.48
CA VAL A 57 2.28 19.96 -15.65
C VAL A 57 3.69 20.52 -15.65
N PHE A 58 4.42 20.23 -16.73
CA PHE A 58 5.77 20.73 -16.96
C PHE A 58 5.71 21.80 -18.04
N THR A 59 6.31 22.95 -17.78
CA THR A 59 6.31 24.11 -18.69
C THR A 59 7.73 24.51 -19.00
N ARG A 60 8.05 24.63 -20.29
CA ARG A 60 9.34 25.15 -20.73
C ARG A 60 9.52 26.59 -20.24
N ASP A 61 10.75 26.91 -19.87
CA ASP A 61 11.12 28.26 -19.46
C ASP A 61 10.84 29.32 -20.55
N GLY A 62 10.37 30.49 -20.15
CA GLY A 62 9.98 31.59 -21.04
C GLY A 62 8.57 31.51 -21.64
N ILE A 63 7.77 30.47 -21.32
CA ILE A 63 6.37 30.37 -21.73
C ILE A 63 5.47 30.79 -20.56
N GLU A 64 4.42 31.57 -20.85
CA GLU A 64 3.43 31.92 -19.83
C GLU A 64 2.72 30.68 -19.28
N LYS A 65 2.59 30.63 -17.95
CA LYS A 65 1.97 29.52 -17.23
C LYS A 65 0.44 29.67 -17.27
N ASP A 66 -0.26 28.56 -17.49
CA ASP A 66 -1.73 28.56 -17.50
C ASP A 66 -2.28 28.71 -16.07
N ALA A 67 -3.55 29.13 -15.97
CA ALA A 67 -4.27 29.17 -14.70
C ALA A 67 -4.21 27.84 -13.92
N ARG A 68 -4.23 26.69 -14.62
CA ARG A 68 -4.13 25.37 -13.98
C ARG A 68 -2.72 25.10 -13.43
N THR A 69 -1.67 25.49 -14.16
CA THR A 69 -0.27 25.35 -13.73
C THR A 69 -0.02 26.20 -12.48
N LEU A 70 -0.43 27.47 -12.52
CA LEU A 70 -0.30 28.39 -11.37
C LEU A 70 -1.04 27.86 -10.13
N HIS A 71 -2.22 27.26 -10.32
CA HIS A 71 -2.97 26.64 -9.23
C HIS A 71 -2.23 25.44 -8.62
N ILE A 72 -1.66 24.56 -9.45
CA ILE A 72 -0.89 23.40 -8.99
C ILE A 72 0.37 23.86 -8.24
N GLU A 73 1.10 24.83 -8.76
CA GLU A 73 2.28 25.40 -8.11
C GLU A 73 1.94 26.03 -6.75
N LYS A 74 0.84 26.77 -6.68
CA LYS A 74 0.36 27.35 -5.43
C LYS A 74 0.05 26.26 -4.39
N LEU A 75 -0.69 25.22 -4.77
CA LEU A 75 -1.00 24.10 -3.88
C LEU A 75 0.27 23.36 -3.43
N ALA A 76 1.21 23.14 -4.33
CA ALA A 76 2.49 22.51 -3.99
C ALA A 76 3.31 23.35 -3.00
N LEU A 77 3.34 24.67 -3.20
CA LEU A 77 4.03 25.61 -2.32
C LEU A 77 3.36 25.66 -0.92
N GLU A 78 2.03 25.70 -0.87
CA GLU A 78 1.28 25.62 0.39
C GLU A 78 1.57 24.33 1.15
N GLN A 79 1.62 23.19 0.44
CA GLN A 79 1.96 21.90 1.03
C GLN A 79 3.40 21.90 1.57
N VAL A 80 4.38 22.35 0.78
CA VAL A 80 5.78 22.45 1.22
C VAL A 80 5.92 23.33 2.46
N LYS A 81 5.23 24.47 2.49
CA LYS A 81 5.24 25.37 3.65
C LYS A 81 4.64 24.69 4.87
N LYS A 82 3.52 23.99 4.70
CA LYS A 82 2.84 23.26 5.77
C LYS A 82 3.76 22.18 6.35
N ASP A 83 4.35 21.34 5.50
CA ASP A 83 5.24 20.26 5.92
C ASP A 83 6.44 20.80 6.73
N LEU A 84 7.12 21.83 6.22
CA LEU A 84 8.25 22.46 6.93
C LEU A 84 7.82 23.10 8.25
N THR A 85 6.64 23.70 8.31
CA THR A 85 6.11 24.30 9.55
C THR A 85 5.76 23.23 10.57
N ASP A 86 5.15 22.12 10.13
CA ASP A 86 4.81 20.98 10.98
C ASP A 86 6.07 20.28 11.51
N GLU A 87 7.09 20.08 10.66
CA GLU A 87 8.41 19.56 11.06
C GLU A 87 9.08 20.46 12.10
N LEU A 88 9.13 21.78 11.85
CA LEU A 88 9.66 22.74 12.81
C LEU A 88 8.90 22.74 14.13
N ARG A 89 7.56 22.64 14.09
CA ARG A 89 6.74 22.59 15.31
C ARG A 89 7.05 21.37 16.15
N VAL A 90 7.12 20.18 15.55
CA VAL A 90 7.42 18.93 16.28
C VAL A 90 8.83 18.99 16.89
N LEU A 91 9.79 19.53 16.15
CA LEU A 91 11.15 19.72 16.65
C LEU A 91 11.20 20.75 17.78
N GLU A 92 10.49 21.87 17.64
CA GLU A 92 10.35 22.86 18.70
C GLU A 92 9.76 22.23 19.97
N ASP A 93 8.68 21.46 19.84
CA ASP A 93 8.05 20.77 20.97
C ASP A 93 9.00 19.75 21.64
N ASP A 94 9.77 18.96 20.88
CA ASP A 94 10.81 18.07 21.44
C ASP A 94 11.89 18.86 22.19
N VAL A 95 12.40 19.95 21.59
CA VAL A 95 13.41 20.79 22.24
C VAL A 95 12.87 21.41 23.54
N TYR A 96 11.62 21.92 23.54
CA TYR A 96 11.01 22.48 24.76
C TYR A 96 10.74 21.40 25.81
N SER A 97 10.32 20.19 25.42
CA SER A 97 10.12 19.07 26.35
C SER A 97 11.42 18.62 27.02
N ARG A 98 12.56 18.77 26.35
CA ARG A 98 13.90 18.53 26.93
C ARG A 98 14.40 19.70 27.76
N LEU A 99 13.99 20.93 27.41
CA LEU A 99 14.38 22.15 28.12
C LEU A 99 13.69 22.25 29.48
N GLU A 100 12.42 21.88 29.58
CA GLU A 100 11.63 21.91 30.81
C GLU A 100 12.30 21.21 32.00
N PRO A 101 12.69 19.91 31.93
CA PRO A 101 13.37 19.24 33.06
C PRO A 101 14.76 19.81 33.36
N LEU A 102 15.43 20.42 32.37
CA LEU A 102 16.74 21.06 32.59
C LEU A 102 16.62 22.39 33.35
N LEU A 103 15.50 23.10 33.18
CA LEU A 103 15.23 24.36 33.87
C LEU A 103 14.66 24.13 35.28
N LEU A 104 13.86 23.07 35.49
CA LEU A 104 13.25 22.78 36.79
C LEU A 104 14.29 22.60 37.91
N GLY A 105 14.09 23.30 39.03
CA GLY A 105 14.94 23.18 40.23
C GLY A 105 16.27 23.94 40.17
N GLN A 106 16.61 24.55 39.04
CA GLN A 106 17.83 25.33 38.88
C GLN A 106 17.71 26.76 39.42
N LYS A 107 18.84 27.34 39.84
CA LYS A 107 18.91 28.75 40.28
C LYS A 107 19.12 29.67 39.09
N VAL A 108 18.27 30.69 39.00
CA VAL A 108 18.31 31.71 37.94
C VAL A 108 19.47 32.68 38.19
N LYS A 109 20.23 32.98 37.15
CA LYS A 109 21.27 34.03 37.13
C LYS A 109 20.76 35.31 36.47
N ASN A 110 20.03 35.18 35.37
CA ASN A 110 19.31 36.27 34.68
C ASN A 110 17.97 35.73 34.18
N ALA A 111 16.91 36.51 34.35
CA ALA A 111 15.57 36.16 33.87
C ALA A 111 14.93 37.32 33.09
N PRO A 112 13.94 37.04 32.22
CA PRO A 112 13.09 38.07 31.64
C PRO A 112 12.34 38.86 32.73
N PRO A 113 11.84 40.08 32.43
CA PRO A 113 11.22 40.99 33.40
C PRO A 113 9.99 40.43 34.14
N ASP A 114 9.48 39.28 33.69
CA ASP A 114 8.32 38.58 34.25
C ASP A 114 8.68 37.58 35.38
N LEU A 115 9.97 37.45 35.78
CA LEU A 115 10.45 36.48 36.79
C LEU A 115 11.31 37.13 37.88
N THR A 116 11.07 36.78 39.14
CA THR A 116 11.87 37.25 40.29
C THR A 116 13.23 36.53 40.34
N LEU A 117 14.31 37.32 40.41
CA LEU A 117 15.68 36.84 40.60
C LEU A 117 15.84 36.07 41.93
N ASP A 118 16.72 35.06 41.94
CA ASP A 118 17.13 34.20 43.08
C ASP A 118 16.15 33.12 43.59
N SER A 119 14.99 32.92 42.97
CA SER A 119 14.12 31.77 43.27
C SER A 119 14.48 30.52 42.45
N LYS A 120 14.31 29.33 43.03
CA LYS A 120 14.34 28.07 42.27
C LYS A 120 13.20 28.08 41.25
N ILE A 121 13.48 27.64 40.02
CA ILE A 121 12.45 27.54 38.97
C ILE A 121 11.45 26.44 39.36
N THR A 122 10.19 26.82 39.59
CA THR A 122 9.04 25.93 39.78
C THR A 122 8.26 25.78 38.48
N ALA A 123 7.50 24.68 38.34
CA ALA A 123 6.69 24.41 37.14
C ALA A 123 5.64 25.51 36.88
N GLU A 124 5.12 26.14 37.94
CA GLU A 124 4.14 27.24 37.86
C GLU A 124 4.76 28.50 37.24
N ASN A 125 5.97 28.89 37.67
CA ASN A 125 6.67 30.06 37.14
C ASN A 125 7.07 29.89 35.65
N LEU A 126 7.32 28.66 35.20
CA LEU A 126 7.60 28.32 33.80
C LEU A 126 6.32 28.38 32.94
N ALA A 127 5.19 27.93 33.49
CA ALA A 127 3.89 27.95 32.83
C ALA A 127 3.34 29.39 32.64
N ASP A 128 3.68 30.31 33.55
CA ASP A 128 3.29 31.73 33.47
C ASP A 128 3.96 32.48 32.31
N ILE A 129 5.07 31.97 31.79
CA ILE A 129 5.69 32.50 30.57
C ILE A 129 4.86 32.06 29.35
N LYS A 130 3.91 32.90 28.95
CA LYS A 130 3.00 32.66 27.81
C LYS A 130 3.69 32.48 26.45
N ILE A 131 4.94 32.92 26.31
CA ILE A 131 5.72 32.84 25.06
C ILE A 131 6.89 31.88 25.28
N ARG A 132 6.77 30.63 24.78
CA ARG A 132 7.80 29.59 24.91
C ARG A 132 9.19 30.04 24.41
N SER A 133 9.25 30.92 23.42
CA SER A 133 10.50 31.50 22.92
C SER A 133 11.35 32.21 24.00
N LYS A 134 10.71 32.72 25.06
CA LYS A 134 11.39 33.39 26.18
C LYS A 134 12.07 32.41 27.14
N TRP A 135 11.82 31.09 27.05
CA TRP A 135 12.46 30.10 27.93
C TRP A 135 13.98 30.03 27.70
N PHE A 136 14.45 30.32 26.49
CA PHE A 136 15.89 30.41 26.18
C PHE A 136 16.55 31.70 26.68
N GLU A 137 15.79 32.69 27.14
CA GLU A 137 16.32 33.92 27.76
C GLU A 137 16.66 33.72 29.24
N VAL A 138 16.17 32.62 29.84
CA VAL A 138 16.48 32.23 31.22
C VAL A 138 17.90 31.68 31.28
N GLN A 139 18.76 32.36 32.03
CA GLN A 139 20.14 31.91 32.28
C GLN A 139 20.23 31.23 33.65
N VAL A 140 20.86 30.07 33.70
CA VAL A 140 21.05 29.25 34.90
C VAL A 140 22.45 29.49 35.49
N GLN A 141 22.59 29.34 36.81
CA GLN A 141 23.90 29.47 37.49
C GLN A 141 24.85 28.30 37.22
N ASP A 142 24.32 27.09 37.02
CA ASP A 142 25.09 25.89 36.69
C ASP A 142 25.65 25.94 35.26
N PHE A 143 26.98 25.83 35.14
CA PHE A 143 27.70 25.91 33.89
C PHE A 143 27.41 24.74 32.94
N GLU A 144 27.25 23.52 33.45
CA GLU A 144 27.01 22.34 32.61
C GLU A 144 25.60 22.37 32.02
N VAL A 145 24.63 22.81 32.82
CA VAL A 145 23.24 22.95 32.37
C VAL A 145 23.09 24.12 31.41
N GLN A 146 23.74 25.25 31.68
CA GLN A 146 23.76 26.39 30.75
C GLN A 146 24.37 26.01 29.40
N ALA A 147 25.48 25.26 29.38
CA ALA A 147 26.09 24.79 28.13
C ALA A 147 25.13 23.90 27.30
N LYS A 148 24.33 23.05 27.97
CA LYS A 148 23.30 22.23 27.31
C LYS A 148 22.15 23.09 26.75
N ILE A 149 21.70 24.11 27.49
CA ILE A 149 20.67 25.05 27.03
C ILE A 149 21.16 25.84 25.81
N ASP A 150 22.40 26.32 25.83
CA ASP A 150 23.01 27.05 24.72
C ASP A 150 23.17 26.14 23.48
N GLN A 151 23.50 24.87 23.67
CA GLN A 151 23.55 23.88 22.61
C GLN A 151 22.17 23.66 21.98
N LEU A 152 21.11 23.49 22.79
CA LEU A 152 19.73 23.35 22.31
C LEU A 152 19.26 24.59 21.54
N ASN A 153 19.58 25.78 22.04
CA ASN A 153 19.27 27.05 21.35
C ASN A 153 20.00 27.16 20.01
N LYS A 154 21.28 26.77 19.97
CA LYS A 154 22.08 26.74 18.74
C LYS A 154 21.52 25.74 17.73
N GLN A 155 21.10 24.56 18.18
CA GLN A 155 20.44 23.57 17.35
C GLN A 155 19.14 24.12 16.77
N LEU A 156 18.27 24.70 17.61
CA LEU A 156 16.99 25.26 17.16
C LEU A 156 17.16 26.38 16.13
N LYS A 157 18.10 27.31 16.38
CA LYS A 157 18.46 28.36 15.40
C LYS A 157 18.98 27.77 14.09
N GLY A 158 19.80 26.72 14.18
CA GLY A 158 20.28 25.98 13.02
C GLY A 158 19.15 25.38 12.20
N TYR A 159 18.19 24.72 12.85
CA TYR A 159 17.03 24.11 12.19
C TYR A 159 16.10 25.14 11.56
N ARG A 160 15.83 26.28 12.23
CA ARG A 160 15.04 27.37 11.63
C ARG A 160 15.68 27.90 10.36
N LYS A 161 16.98 28.20 10.41
CA LYS A 161 17.74 28.66 9.24
C LYS A 161 17.72 27.61 8.11
N TYR A 162 17.95 26.34 8.45
CA TYR A 162 17.88 25.24 7.49
C TYR A 162 16.50 25.14 6.83
N SER A 163 15.42 25.21 7.62
CA SER A 163 14.05 25.18 7.10
C SER A 163 13.76 26.35 6.15
N ASP A 164 14.23 27.55 6.47
CA ASP A 164 14.09 28.72 5.61
C ASP A 164 14.86 28.55 4.28
N GLU A 165 16.11 28.05 4.34
CA GLU A 165 16.93 27.75 3.17
C GLU A 165 16.26 26.67 2.30
N MET A 166 15.75 25.61 2.91
CA MET A 166 15.02 24.54 2.22
C MET A 166 13.72 25.02 1.58
N PHE A 167 12.99 25.93 2.26
CA PHE A 167 11.80 26.55 1.69
C PHE A 167 12.16 27.38 0.45
N GLN A 168 13.20 28.21 0.53
CA GLN A 168 13.67 29.00 -0.61
C GLN A 168 14.12 28.13 -1.77
N GLU A 169 14.84 27.03 -1.50
CA GLU A 169 15.30 26.10 -2.53
C GLU A 169 14.12 25.41 -3.21
N LYS A 170 13.16 24.86 -2.43
CA LYS A 170 11.96 24.22 -2.98
C LYS A 170 11.08 25.21 -3.75
N HIS A 171 10.91 26.43 -3.23
CA HIS A 171 10.21 27.51 -3.92
C HIS A 171 10.86 27.82 -5.27
N LYS A 172 12.19 27.98 -5.29
CA LYS A 172 12.93 28.23 -6.53
C LYS A 172 12.73 27.08 -7.52
N LYS A 173 12.84 25.83 -7.08
CA LYS A 173 12.63 24.65 -7.96
C LYS A 173 11.22 24.58 -8.54
N LEU A 174 10.19 24.94 -7.78
CA LEU A 174 8.80 24.93 -8.24
C LEU A 174 8.50 26.07 -9.23
N VAL A 175 9.13 27.23 -9.05
CA VAL A 175 8.88 28.41 -9.90
C VAL A 175 9.70 28.34 -11.20
N THR A 176 10.92 27.81 -11.14
CA THR A 176 11.81 27.68 -12.31
C THR A 176 11.16 26.80 -13.37
N GLY A 177 11.27 27.19 -14.64
CA GLY A 177 10.77 26.39 -15.76
C GLY A 177 11.50 25.06 -15.91
N ASP A 178 10.84 24.09 -16.53
CA ASP A 178 11.38 22.74 -16.76
C ASP A 178 12.18 22.66 -18.05
N ASP A 179 13.22 21.83 -18.05
CA ASP A 179 13.96 21.49 -19.27
C ASP A 179 13.21 20.38 -20.05
N LEU A 180 12.59 20.77 -21.16
CA LEU A 180 11.79 19.89 -22.01
C LEU A 180 12.49 19.59 -23.35
N PRO A 181 12.29 18.39 -23.94
CA PRO A 181 12.88 18.03 -25.24
C PRO A 181 12.59 19.06 -26.34
N PRO A 182 13.51 19.27 -27.29
CA PRO A 182 13.38 20.33 -28.30
C PRO A 182 12.03 20.25 -29.04
N GLY A 183 11.36 21.39 -29.19
CA GLY A 183 10.03 21.49 -29.79
C GLY A 183 8.84 21.22 -28.85
N VAL A 184 9.06 20.65 -27.65
CA VAL A 184 7.99 20.46 -26.65
C VAL A 184 7.82 21.70 -25.78
N LEU A 185 6.70 22.41 -25.93
CA LEU A 185 6.39 23.61 -25.13
C LEU A 185 5.94 23.28 -23.70
N LYS A 186 5.10 22.24 -23.58
CA LYS A 186 4.46 21.83 -22.34
C LYS A 186 4.23 20.32 -22.36
N MET A 187 4.40 19.68 -21.21
CA MET A 187 4.12 18.26 -21.02
C MET A 187 3.15 18.09 -19.85
N VAL A 188 2.09 17.29 -20.02
CA VAL A 188 1.15 16.99 -18.96
C VAL A 188 1.20 15.49 -18.70
N LYS A 189 1.49 15.10 -17.46
CA LYS A 189 1.43 13.72 -16.98
C LYS A 189 0.20 13.57 -16.11
N VAL A 190 -0.63 12.59 -16.42
CA VAL A 190 -1.84 12.26 -15.66
C VAL A 190 -1.68 10.86 -15.11
N TYR A 191 -1.73 10.73 -13.78
CA TYR A 191 -1.62 9.45 -13.10
C TYR A 191 -3.02 8.90 -12.84
N LEU A 192 -3.26 7.68 -13.32
CA LEU A 192 -4.54 7.00 -13.20
C LEU A 192 -4.39 5.79 -12.28
N ALA A 193 -5.10 5.79 -11.16
CA ALA A 193 -5.23 4.62 -10.31
C ALA A 193 -6.39 3.75 -10.80
N VAL A 194 -6.08 2.48 -11.04
CA VAL A 194 -7.03 1.48 -11.55
C VAL A 194 -7.16 0.38 -10.50
N LYS A 195 -8.37 0.16 -10.01
CA LYS A 195 -8.68 -0.98 -9.14
C LYS A 195 -9.13 -2.15 -10.01
N ARG A 196 -8.32 -3.20 -10.09
CA ARG A 196 -8.62 -4.41 -10.87
C ARG A 196 -9.03 -5.54 -9.94
N GLN A 197 -10.24 -6.07 -10.13
CA GLN A 197 -10.71 -7.24 -9.42
C GLN A 197 -10.13 -8.53 -10.02
N ILE A 198 -10.24 -9.64 -9.31
CA ILE A 198 -9.93 -10.96 -9.88
C ILE A 198 -11.06 -11.37 -10.83
N GLN A 199 -10.70 -11.94 -11.96
CA GLN A 199 -11.67 -12.38 -12.96
C GLN A 199 -11.18 -13.63 -13.70
N PRO A 200 -12.08 -14.37 -14.36
CA PRO A 200 -11.71 -15.47 -15.23
C PRO A 200 -10.66 -15.03 -16.27
N GLY A 201 -9.61 -15.83 -16.43
CA GLY A 201 -8.46 -15.49 -17.29
C GLY A 201 -7.26 -14.92 -16.54
N ASP A 202 -7.43 -14.40 -15.31
CA ASP A 202 -6.30 -13.97 -14.48
C ASP A 202 -5.45 -15.17 -14.05
N LYS A 203 -4.14 -14.95 -13.99
CA LYS A 203 -3.18 -16.00 -13.62
C LYS A 203 -2.85 -15.94 -12.12
N MET A 204 -3.03 -17.08 -11.46
CA MET A 204 -2.70 -17.30 -10.05
C MET A 204 -1.57 -18.32 -9.94
N ALA A 205 -0.82 -18.30 -8.85
CA ALA A 205 0.22 -19.29 -8.58
C ALA A 205 0.41 -19.53 -7.09
N GLY A 206 0.67 -20.77 -6.70
CA GLY A 206 1.26 -21.07 -5.39
C GLY A 206 2.79 -20.94 -5.42
N ARG A 207 3.40 -21.02 -4.24
CA ARG A 207 4.86 -20.93 -4.06
C ARG A 207 5.62 -22.14 -4.63
N HIS A 208 4.92 -23.27 -4.81
CA HIS A 208 5.48 -24.54 -5.29
C HIS A 208 5.44 -24.70 -6.82
N GLY A 209 5.35 -23.58 -7.56
CA GLY A 209 5.35 -23.58 -9.03
C GLY A 209 4.04 -24.06 -9.67
N ASN A 210 3.02 -24.38 -8.87
CA ASN A 210 1.67 -24.65 -9.33
C ASN A 210 1.04 -23.34 -9.84
N LYS A 211 0.89 -23.24 -11.16
CA LYS A 211 0.30 -22.08 -11.83
C LYS A 211 -1.05 -22.48 -12.41
N GLY A 212 -2.05 -21.62 -12.22
CA GLY A 212 -3.40 -21.79 -12.73
C GLY A 212 -3.91 -20.51 -13.37
N VAL A 213 -4.91 -20.66 -14.22
CA VAL A 213 -5.73 -19.54 -14.70
C VAL A 213 -7.09 -19.72 -14.04
N VAL A 214 -7.66 -18.63 -13.51
CA VAL A 214 -9.03 -18.67 -12.96
C VAL A 214 -9.98 -19.01 -14.10
N SER A 215 -10.67 -20.15 -14.01
CA SER A 215 -11.62 -20.60 -15.04
C SER A 215 -13.01 -20.02 -14.81
N MET A 216 -13.47 -20.05 -13.55
CA MET A 216 -14.79 -19.60 -13.15
C MET A 216 -14.76 -19.07 -11.72
N ILE A 217 -15.65 -18.12 -11.44
CA ILE A 217 -15.95 -17.64 -10.09
C ILE A 217 -17.37 -18.09 -9.82
N VAL A 218 -17.56 -18.92 -8.79
CA VAL A 218 -18.85 -19.49 -8.42
C VAL A 218 -19.41 -18.81 -7.17
N PRO A 219 -20.74 -18.78 -7.00
CA PRO A 219 -21.36 -18.40 -5.73
C PRO A 219 -20.90 -19.27 -4.57
N VAL A 220 -21.03 -18.77 -3.34
CA VAL A 220 -20.53 -19.44 -2.13
C VAL A 220 -21.35 -20.69 -1.82
N GLU A 221 -22.65 -20.65 -2.11
CA GLU A 221 -23.59 -21.76 -1.94
C GLU A 221 -23.28 -22.98 -2.84
N ASP A 222 -22.64 -22.76 -3.99
CA ASP A 222 -22.25 -23.82 -4.92
C ASP A 222 -20.94 -24.51 -4.51
N MET A 223 -20.18 -23.92 -3.58
CA MET A 223 -18.87 -24.43 -3.20
C MET A 223 -18.99 -25.67 -2.30
N PRO A 224 -18.08 -26.65 -2.45
CA PRO A 224 -17.94 -27.71 -1.49
C PRO A 224 -17.74 -27.18 -0.08
N HIS A 225 -18.41 -27.76 0.90
CA HIS A 225 -18.34 -27.32 2.30
C HIS A 225 -18.04 -28.48 3.25
N THR A 226 -17.45 -28.14 4.40
CA THR A 226 -17.18 -29.09 5.48
C THR A 226 -18.46 -29.45 6.24
N VAL A 227 -18.37 -30.44 7.14
CA VAL A 227 -19.48 -30.83 8.03
C VAL A 227 -20.01 -29.64 8.84
N ASP A 228 -19.13 -28.69 9.18
CA ASP A 228 -19.47 -27.47 9.94
C ASP A 228 -20.15 -26.40 9.06
N GLY A 229 -20.37 -26.67 7.77
CA GLY A 229 -20.98 -25.75 6.81
C GLY A 229 -20.01 -24.70 6.24
N ARG A 230 -18.70 -24.79 6.53
CA ARG A 230 -17.72 -23.85 6.01
C ARG A 230 -17.40 -24.17 4.54
N PRO A 231 -17.65 -23.25 3.59
CA PRO A 231 -17.31 -23.44 2.18
C PRO A 231 -15.80 -23.33 1.97
N VAL A 232 -15.31 -24.03 0.94
CA VAL A 232 -13.94 -23.88 0.45
C VAL A 232 -13.84 -22.64 -0.43
N ASP A 233 -12.69 -21.94 -0.44
CA ASP A 233 -12.48 -20.75 -1.28
C ASP A 233 -11.97 -21.08 -2.70
N ILE A 234 -11.09 -22.08 -2.84
CA ILE A 234 -10.43 -22.44 -4.10
C ILE A 234 -10.40 -23.96 -4.24
N VAL A 235 -10.84 -24.47 -5.40
CA VAL A 235 -10.72 -25.88 -5.76
C VAL A 235 -9.57 -26.06 -6.75
N LEU A 236 -8.60 -26.91 -6.39
CA LEU A 236 -7.45 -27.24 -7.23
C LEU A 236 -7.54 -28.66 -7.77
N ASN A 237 -7.05 -28.87 -8.99
CA ASN A 237 -7.02 -30.20 -9.60
C ASN A 237 -5.86 -31.05 -9.02
N PRO A 238 -6.14 -32.20 -8.38
CA PRO A 238 -5.11 -33.03 -7.77
C PRO A 238 -4.15 -33.66 -8.78
N LEU A 239 -4.55 -33.85 -10.04
CA LEU A 239 -3.71 -34.47 -11.08
C LEU A 239 -2.45 -33.64 -11.41
N GLY A 240 -2.45 -32.36 -11.05
CA GLY A 240 -1.32 -31.47 -11.24
C GLY A 240 -0.15 -31.70 -10.27
N VAL A 241 -0.37 -32.45 -9.19
CA VAL A 241 0.64 -32.71 -8.14
C VAL A 241 1.56 -33.88 -8.50
N PRO A 242 1.05 -35.10 -8.84
CA PRO A 242 1.93 -36.23 -9.14
C PRO A 242 2.81 -35.99 -10.36
N SER A 243 2.24 -35.37 -11.40
CA SER A 243 2.95 -35.11 -12.67
C SER A 243 4.09 -34.11 -12.55
N ARG A 244 4.01 -33.16 -11.60
CA ARG A 244 5.02 -32.12 -11.39
C ARG A 244 5.94 -32.40 -10.19
N MET A 245 5.67 -33.46 -9.44
CA MET A 245 6.41 -33.86 -8.24
C MET A 245 6.59 -32.75 -7.19
N ASN A 246 5.66 -31.79 -7.14
CA ASN A 246 5.69 -30.68 -6.20
C ASN A 246 4.83 -30.98 -4.96
N ILE A 247 5.24 -32.01 -4.22
CA ILE A 247 4.55 -32.54 -3.02
C ILE A 247 4.49 -31.49 -1.90
N GLY A 248 5.44 -30.56 -1.85
CA GLY A 248 5.49 -29.50 -0.84
C GLY A 248 4.19 -28.69 -0.72
N GLN A 249 3.42 -28.53 -1.80
CA GLN A 249 2.13 -27.83 -1.73
C GLN A 249 1.08 -28.58 -0.89
N VAL A 250 1.16 -29.92 -0.84
CA VAL A 250 0.28 -30.75 -0.02
C VAL A 250 0.69 -30.64 1.45
N LEU A 251 2.00 -30.67 1.73
CA LEU A 251 2.53 -30.45 3.08
C LEU A 251 2.18 -29.06 3.60
N GLU A 252 2.30 -28.02 2.76
CA GLU A 252 1.84 -26.65 3.06
C GLU A 252 0.36 -26.63 3.39
N THR A 253 -0.47 -27.31 2.60
CA THR A 253 -1.92 -27.37 2.80
C THR A 253 -2.27 -27.99 4.16
N HIS A 254 -1.63 -29.11 4.52
CA HIS A 254 -1.85 -29.78 5.80
C HIS A 254 -1.40 -28.93 6.99
N LEU A 255 -0.18 -28.39 6.95
CA LEU A 255 0.34 -27.54 8.01
C LEU A 255 -0.46 -26.24 8.15
N GLY A 256 -0.88 -25.65 7.02
CA GLY A 256 -1.74 -24.47 6.99
C GLY A 256 -3.12 -24.74 7.60
N TRP A 257 -3.66 -25.94 7.44
CA TRP A 257 -4.93 -26.32 8.08
C TRP A 257 -4.80 -26.41 9.60
N ALA A 258 -3.74 -27.05 10.10
CA ALA A 258 -3.43 -27.08 11.52
C ALA A 258 -3.23 -25.67 12.07
N ALA A 259 -2.40 -24.85 11.43
CA ALA A 259 -2.10 -23.48 11.81
C ALA A 259 -3.36 -22.61 11.94
N LYS A 260 -4.27 -22.67 10.96
CA LYS A 260 -5.52 -21.91 11.01
C LYS A 260 -6.42 -22.36 12.16
N THR A 261 -6.58 -23.67 12.32
CA THR A 261 -7.49 -24.25 13.32
C THR A 261 -6.98 -24.01 14.74
N LEU A 262 -5.66 -24.04 14.96
CA LEU A 262 -5.04 -23.64 16.24
C LEU A 262 -5.33 -22.16 16.56
N GLY A 263 -5.26 -21.28 15.56
CA GLY A 263 -5.65 -19.88 15.74
C GLY A 263 -7.13 -19.71 16.05
N GLU A 264 -8.01 -20.48 15.41
CA GLU A 264 -9.44 -20.49 15.69
C GLU A 264 -9.73 -21.00 17.12
N LYS A 265 -9.00 -22.01 17.61
CA LYS A 265 -9.07 -22.44 19.02
C LYS A 265 -8.64 -21.35 20.00
N LEU A 266 -7.57 -20.63 19.70
CA LEU A 266 -7.17 -19.48 20.52
C LEU A 266 -8.27 -18.41 20.52
N ALA A 267 -8.87 -18.13 19.36
CA ALA A 267 -9.97 -17.19 19.24
C ALA A 267 -11.20 -17.61 20.07
N THR A 268 -11.56 -18.90 20.10
CA THR A 268 -12.67 -19.40 20.93
C THR A 268 -12.35 -19.25 22.41
N LEU A 269 -11.14 -19.59 22.87
CA LEU A 269 -10.74 -19.42 24.27
C LEU A 269 -10.80 -17.95 24.72
N ILE A 270 -10.36 -17.02 23.88
CA ILE A 270 -10.45 -15.57 24.16
C ILE A 270 -11.91 -15.13 24.21
N LYS A 271 -12.74 -15.57 23.25
CA LYS A 271 -14.17 -15.21 23.18
C LYS A 271 -14.95 -15.71 24.39
N ASP A 272 -14.65 -16.92 24.85
CA ASP A 272 -15.30 -17.56 26.00
C ASP A 272 -14.77 -17.06 27.34
N LYS A 273 -13.78 -16.13 27.32
CA LYS A 273 -13.11 -15.56 28.50
C LYS A 273 -12.56 -16.64 29.44
N GLU A 274 -12.01 -17.69 28.84
CA GLU A 274 -11.39 -18.78 29.58
C GLU A 274 -10.16 -18.27 30.38
N PRO A 275 -9.78 -18.94 31.49
CA PRO A 275 -8.63 -18.54 32.27
C PRO A 275 -7.35 -18.46 31.44
N ILE A 276 -6.53 -17.42 31.68
CA ILE A 276 -5.26 -17.18 30.98
C ILE A 276 -4.34 -18.42 31.05
N ALA A 277 -4.42 -19.20 32.13
CA ALA A 277 -3.70 -20.46 32.26
C ALA A 277 -3.96 -21.45 31.11
N LYS A 278 -5.21 -21.56 30.61
CA LYS A 278 -5.54 -22.45 29.48
C LYS A 278 -4.96 -21.92 28.17
N ILE A 279 -4.99 -20.60 27.97
CA ILE A 279 -4.42 -19.94 26.79
C ILE A 279 -2.89 -20.15 26.79
N ARG A 280 -2.25 -19.94 27.94
CA ARG A 280 -0.81 -20.16 28.13
C ARG A 280 -0.43 -21.62 27.89
N GLU A 281 -1.21 -22.58 28.41
CA GLU A 281 -0.99 -24.01 28.18
C GLU A 281 -1.10 -24.37 26.69
N LEU A 282 -2.08 -23.82 25.98
CA LEU A 282 -2.23 -24.05 24.55
C LEU A 282 -1.07 -23.43 23.75
N LEU A 283 -0.68 -22.19 24.06
CA LEU A 283 0.48 -21.54 23.42
C LEU A 283 1.76 -22.32 23.68
N GLU A 284 1.98 -22.78 24.91
CA GLU A 284 3.14 -23.61 25.29
C GLU A 284 3.20 -24.87 24.43
N LYS A 285 2.07 -25.56 24.25
CA LYS A 285 1.98 -26.72 23.36
C LYS A 285 2.25 -26.33 21.90
N ILE A 286 1.67 -25.25 21.40
CA ILE A 286 1.83 -24.83 20.00
C ILE A 286 3.31 -24.54 19.67
N TYR A 287 4.01 -23.80 20.51
CA TYR A 287 5.39 -23.39 20.26
C TYR A 287 6.42 -24.48 20.59
N ASN A 288 6.21 -25.26 21.65
CA ASN A 288 7.23 -26.19 22.17
C ASN A 288 6.97 -27.67 21.87
N MET A 289 5.93 -28.01 21.09
CA MET A 289 5.67 -29.39 20.66
C MET A 289 6.59 -29.87 19.53
N SER A 290 7.08 -28.98 18.66
CA SER A 290 7.99 -29.34 17.56
C SER A 290 9.45 -29.37 18.03
N GLY A 291 10.31 -30.10 17.32
CA GLY A 291 11.72 -30.27 17.67
C GLY A 291 12.62 -29.04 17.45
N GLY A 292 12.01 -27.88 17.19
CA GLY A 292 12.71 -26.64 16.87
C GLY A 292 13.19 -25.87 18.09
N LYS A 293 13.36 -24.55 17.92
CA LYS A 293 13.72 -23.63 18.99
C LYS A 293 12.60 -23.60 20.03
N LYS A 294 12.93 -23.95 21.28
CA LYS A 294 12.02 -23.78 22.41
C LYS A 294 11.90 -22.30 22.75
N GLU A 295 10.67 -21.84 22.90
CA GLU A 295 10.35 -20.49 23.32
C GLU A 295 9.88 -20.50 24.78
N GLU A 296 10.31 -19.52 25.57
CA GLU A 296 10.02 -19.42 27.00
C GLU A 296 8.74 -18.59 27.22
N ILE A 297 7.57 -19.19 26.97
CA ILE A 297 6.27 -18.50 27.09
C ILE A 297 5.91 -18.22 28.56
N ALA A 298 6.56 -18.90 29.50
CA ALA A 298 6.38 -18.68 30.94
C ALA A 298 6.78 -17.26 31.40
N ASP A 299 7.74 -16.62 30.71
CA ASP A 299 8.31 -15.34 31.13
C ASP A 299 7.44 -14.13 30.75
N PHE A 300 6.45 -14.34 29.87
CA PHE A 300 5.59 -13.29 29.37
C PHE A 300 4.54 -12.87 30.42
N ALA A 301 4.32 -11.55 30.52
CA ALA A 301 3.26 -10.99 31.35
C ALA A 301 1.88 -11.38 30.79
N ASP A 302 0.87 -11.39 31.65
CA ASP A 302 -0.49 -11.80 31.26
C ASP A 302 -1.08 -10.90 30.15
N ASP A 303 -0.79 -9.61 30.16
CA ASP A 303 -1.21 -8.67 29.11
C ASP A 303 -0.54 -8.99 27.76
N GLU A 304 0.75 -9.37 27.77
CA GLU A 304 1.50 -9.75 26.57
C GLU A 304 0.98 -11.07 25.98
N ILE A 305 0.61 -12.03 26.84
CA ILE A 305 -0.01 -13.29 26.41
C ILE A 305 -1.37 -13.05 25.73
N LEU A 306 -2.17 -12.15 26.27
CA LEU A 306 -3.45 -11.78 25.67
C LEU A 306 -3.25 -11.10 24.32
N GLU A 307 -2.31 -10.16 24.21
CA GLU A 307 -1.97 -9.51 22.94
C GLU A 307 -1.46 -10.52 21.91
N LEU A 308 -0.57 -11.42 22.31
CA LEU A 308 -0.07 -12.50 21.46
C LEU A 308 -1.20 -13.40 20.97
N ALA A 309 -2.07 -13.86 21.88
CA ALA A 309 -3.20 -14.71 21.52
C ALA A 309 -4.19 -14.00 20.57
N HIS A 310 -4.42 -12.70 20.78
CA HIS A 310 -5.22 -11.87 19.86
C HIS A 310 -4.62 -11.82 18.46
N ASN A 311 -3.31 -11.60 18.35
CA ASN A 311 -2.61 -11.58 17.06
C ASN A 311 -2.64 -12.95 16.35
N LEU A 312 -2.61 -14.05 17.11
CA LEU A 312 -2.64 -15.42 16.59
C LEU A 312 -4.05 -15.94 16.28
N SER A 313 -5.10 -15.22 16.66
CA SER A 313 -6.50 -15.64 16.43
C SER A 313 -6.86 -15.87 14.95
N GLY A 314 -6.16 -15.19 14.04
CA GLY A 314 -6.31 -15.36 12.61
C GLY A 314 -5.69 -16.66 12.05
N GLY A 315 -4.88 -17.36 12.83
CA GLY A 315 -4.06 -18.51 12.43
C GLY A 315 -2.64 -18.35 12.93
N VAL A 316 -2.05 -19.41 13.47
CA VAL A 316 -0.69 -19.38 14.02
C VAL A 316 0.33 -19.36 12.87
N PRO A 317 1.17 -18.32 12.73
CA PRO A 317 2.21 -18.30 11.71
C PRO A 317 3.24 -19.40 11.97
N MET A 318 3.40 -20.31 11.01
CA MET A 318 4.37 -21.40 11.09
C MET A 318 5.59 -21.09 10.23
N ALA A 319 6.78 -21.37 10.76
CA ALA A 319 8.04 -21.26 10.04
C ALA A 319 8.58 -22.67 9.73
N THR A 320 8.90 -22.90 8.46
CA THR A 320 9.58 -24.11 7.98
C THR A 320 10.78 -23.69 7.14
N PRO A 321 11.99 -23.61 7.74
CA PRO A 321 13.22 -23.28 7.02
C PRO A 321 13.47 -24.17 5.80
N VAL A 322 14.27 -23.66 4.86
CA VAL A 322 14.66 -24.43 3.68
C VAL A 322 15.67 -25.49 4.12
N PHE A 323 15.40 -26.76 3.80
CA PHE A 323 16.20 -27.95 4.16
C PHE A 323 16.22 -28.36 5.64
N ASP A 324 15.66 -27.53 6.54
CA ASP A 324 15.49 -27.83 7.97
C ASP A 324 14.04 -27.53 8.38
N GLY A 325 13.11 -28.07 7.59
CA GLY A 325 11.68 -27.80 7.70
C GLY A 325 10.95 -28.79 8.62
N ALA A 326 9.66 -28.53 8.84
CA ALA A 326 8.82 -29.42 9.64
C ALA A 326 8.71 -30.81 8.98
N ASN A 327 8.97 -31.84 9.77
CA ASN A 327 8.85 -33.23 9.33
C ASN A 327 7.38 -33.69 9.34
N GLU A 328 7.07 -34.76 8.60
CA GLU A 328 5.70 -35.26 8.51
C GLU A 328 5.10 -35.63 9.87
N ALA A 329 5.90 -36.21 10.77
CA ALA A 329 5.47 -36.54 12.13
C ALA A 329 5.07 -35.29 12.93
N GLU A 330 5.78 -34.17 12.74
CA GLU A 330 5.48 -32.90 13.42
C GLU A 330 4.21 -32.26 12.85
N ILE A 331 4.02 -32.31 11.52
CA ILE A 331 2.78 -31.85 10.88
C ILE A 331 1.57 -32.65 11.39
N ARG A 332 1.73 -33.98 11.50
CA ARG A 332 0.70 -34.86 12.09
C ARG A 332 0.42 -34.51 13.55
N GLY A 333 1.44 -34.27 14.36
CA GLY A 333 1.28 -33.82 15.75
C GLY A 333 0.54 -32.48 15.86
N MET A 334 0.79 -31.55 14.93
CA MET A 334 0.07 -30.27 14.87
C MET A 334 -1.39 -30.44 14.45
N LEU A 335 -1.69 -31.35 13.53
CA LEU A 335 -3.07 -31.70 13.17
C LEU A 335 -3.81 -32.33 14.36
N GLU A 336 -3.15 -33.21 15.11
CA GLU A 336 -3.70 -33.81 16.34
C GLU A 336 -3.97 -32.74 17.41
N LEU A 337 -3.02 -31.82 17.64
CA LEU A 337 -3.21 -30.70 18.56
C LEU A 337 -4.37 -29.79 18.14
N ALA A 338 -4.63 -29.70 16.83
CA ALA A 338 -5.74 -28.96 16.25
C ALA A 338 -7.08 -29.73 16.27
N ASP A 339 -7.16 -30.94 16.85
CA ASP A 339 -8.32 -31.84 16.77
C ASP A 339 -8.76 -32.16 15.32
N LEU A 340 -7.80 -32.20 14.40
CA LEU A 340 -8.03 -32.50 12.98
C LEU A 340 -7.62 -33.94 12.62
N PRO A 341 -8.18 -34.51 11.53
CA PRO A 341 -7.74 -35.80 11.02
C PRO A 341 -6.26 -35.79 10.64
N VAL A 342 -5.50 -36.74 11.16
CA VAL A 342 -4.05 -36.91 10.93
C VAL A 342 -3.71 -37.10 9.45
N SER A 343 -4.66 -37.59 8.64
CA SER A 343 -4.51 -37.73 7.20
C SER A 343 -4.50 -36.40 6.44
N GLY A 344 -4.92 -35.28 7.06
CA GLY A 344 -5.15 -34.01 6.38
C GLY A 344 -6.34 -34.03 5.42
N GLN A 345 -7.21 -35.04 5.53
CA GLN A 345 -8.39 -35.22 4.68
C GLN A 345 -9.67 -35.22 5.51
N THR A 346 -10.72 -34.61 4.98
CA THR A 346 -12.05 -34.61 5.60
C THR A 346 -13.15 -34.95 4.61
N THR A 347 -14.34 -35.20 5.14
CA THR A 347 -15.55 -35.32 4.33
C THR A 347 -16.02 -33.94 3.90
N LEU A 348 -16.26 -33.78 2.60
CA LEU A 348 -16.93 -32.61 2.04
C LEU A 348 -18.33 -33.00 1.53
N TYR A 349 -19.17 -31.98 1.37
CA TYR A 349 -20.48 -32.07 0.74
C TYR A 349 -20.52 -31.15 -0.48
N ASP A 350 -21.20 -31.57 -1.54
CA ASP A 350 -21.46 -30.74 -2.71
C ASP A 350 -22.45 -29.63 -2.33
N GLY A 351 -22.10 -28.37 -2.58
CA GLY A 351 -22.95 -27.22 -2.27
C GLY A 351 -24.26 -27.20 -3.09
N ARG A 352 -24.27 -27.83 -4.27
CA ARG A 352 -25.43 -27.83 -5.17
C ARG A 352 -26.47 -28.88 -4.81
N THR A 353 -26.01 -30.09 -4.51
CA THR A 353 -26.89 -31.23 -4.23
C THR A 353 -27.05 -31.51 -2.74
N GLY A 354 -26.10 -31.07 -1.91
CA GLY A 354 -26.00 -31.43 -0.50
C GLY A 354 -25.48 -32.85 -0.27
N GLU A 355 -25.13 -33.59 -1.34
CA GLU A 355 -24.64 -34.96 -1.23
C GLU A 355 -23.19 -35.00 -0.76
N LYS A 356 -22.87 -36.02 0.02
CA LYS A 356 -21.52 -36.28 0.51
C LYS A 356 -20.64 -36.78 -0.65
N PHE A 357 -19.41 -36.29 -0.75
CA PHE A 357 -18.42 -36.89 -1.67
C PHE A 357 -18.02 -38.31 -1.24
N ASP A 358 -17.90 -39.21 -2.21
CA ASP A 358 -17.60 -40.63 -1.98
C ASP A 358 -16.30 -40.89 -1.22
N ARG A 359 -15.29 -40.02 -1.41
CA ARG A 359 -13.96 -40.16 -0.81
C ARG A 359 -13.59 -38.89 -0.03
N PRO A 360 -12.85 -39.02 1.08
CA PRO A 360 -12.36 -37.87 1.80
C PRO A 360 -11.39 -37.07 0.92
N VAL A 361 -11.45 -35.75 1.06
CA VAL A 361 -10.71 -34.79 0.23
C VAL A 361 -9.71 -34.05 1.11
N THR A 362 -8.50 -33.84 0.60
CA THR A 362 -7.52 -32.99 1.25
C THR A 362 -7.99 -31.54 1.23
N ILE A 363 -8.09 -30.93 2.41
CA ILE A 363 -8.39 -29.50 2.56
C ILE A 363 -7.32 -28.84 3.42
N GLY A 364 -7.23 -27.52 3.31
CA GLY A 364 -6.33 -26.74 4.12
C GLY A 364 -6.01 -25.39 3.50
N TYR A 365 -4.97 -24.74 4.03
CA TYR A 365 -4.59 -23.40 3.63
C TYR A 365 -3.30 -23.43 2.84
N MET A 366 -3.37 -23.00 1.58
CA MET A 366 -2.21 -22.81 0.71
C MET A 366 -2.03 -21.32 0.43
N TYR A 367 -0.80 -20.83 0.45
CA TYR A 367 -0.53 -19.44 0.13
C TYR A 367 -0.52 -19.23 -1.39
N ILE A 368 -1.51 -18.49 -1.90
CA ILE A 368 -1.71 -18.23 -3.33
C ILE A 368 -1.40 -16.76 -3.66
N LEU A 369 -0.68 -16.56 -4.76
CA LEU A 369 -0.30 -15.26 -5.32
C LEU A 369 -1.08 -14.97 -6.60
N LYS A 370 -1.54 -13.72 -6.74
CA LYS A 370 -2.01 -13.17 -8.02
C LYS A 370 -0.82 -12.67 -8.83
N LEU A 371 -0.61 -13.22 -10.02
CA LEU A 371 0.49 -12.78 -10.88
C LEU A 371 0.08 -11.54 -11.67
N ASN A 372 1.05 -10.72 -12.06
CA ASN A 372 0.83 -9.55 -12.92
C ASN A 372 0.45 -9.90 -14.38
N HIS A 373 0.04 -11.15 -14.63
CA HIS A 373 -0.44 -11.63 -15.92
C HIS A 373 -1.97 -11.56 -15.92
N LEU A 374 -2.47 -10.33 -16.07
CA LEU A 374 -3.90 -10.02 -16.03
C LEU A 374 -4.52 -10.21 -17.41
N VAL A 375 -5.76 -10.71 -17.46
CA VAL A 375 -6.43 -10.96 -18.75
C VAL A 375 -6.72 -9.67 -19.50
N ASP A 376 -7.08 -8.58 -18.80
CA ASP A 376 -7.37 -7.27 -19.39
C ASP A 376 -6.20 -6.71 -20.22
N ASP A 377 -4.97 -6.97 -19.75
CA ASP A 377 -3.77 -6.52 -20.46
C ASP A 377 -3.51 -7.35 -21.71
N LYS A 378 -3.94 -8.61 -21.71
CA LYS A 378 -3.72 -9.58 -22.80
C LYS A 378 -4.82 -9.60 -23.84
N MET A 379 -6.04 -9.20 -23.48
CA MET A 379 -7.14 -9.14 -24.43
C MET A 379 -6.84 -8.06 -25.49
N HIS A 380 -6.80 -8.47 -26.75
CA HIS A 380 -6.60 -7.60 -27.90
C HIS A 380 -7.42 -8.13 -29.07
N ALA A 381 -8.14 -7.23 -29.74
CA ALA A 381 -8.94 -7.55 -30.90
C ALA A 381 -8.85 -6.39 -31.90
N ARG A 382 -8.73 -6.72 -33.18
CA ARG A 382 -8.64 -5.77 -34.29
C ARG A 382 -9.62 -6.16 -35.38
N SER A 383 -10.42 -5.20 -35.84
CA SER A 383 -11.16 -5.29 -37.10
C SER A 383 -10.36 -4.62 -38.22
N THR A 384 -10.23 -3.29 -38.15
CA THR A 384 -9.44 -2.45 -39.06
C THR A 384 -8.59 -1.49 -38.24
N GLY A 385 -7.43 -1.09 -38.74
CA GLY A 385 -6.51 -0.26 -37.99
C GLY A 385 -5.41 0.32 -38.87
N PRO A 386 -4.41 0.98 -38.29
CA PRO A 386 -3.31 1.55 -39.03
C PRO A 386 -2.46 0.46 -39.73
N TYR A 387 -1.85 0.87 -40.84
CA TYR A 387 -0.98 0.05 -41.67
C TYR A 387 0.42 0.66 -41.70
N SER A 388 1.42 -0.20 -41.80
CA SER A 388 2.80 0.19 -42.06
C SER A 388 2.89 0.84 -43.43
N LEU A 389 3.52 2.01 -43.50
CA LEU A 389 3.69 2.74 -44.75
C LEU A 389 4.49 1.94 -45.79
N VAL A 390 5.48 1.16 -45.34
CA VAL A 390 6.41 0.45 -46.22
C VAL A 390 5.81 -0.87 -46.69
N THR A 391 5.36 -1.71 -45.76
CA THR A 391 4.90 -3.07 -46.09
C THR A 391 3.42 -3.14 -46.40
N GLN A 392 2.65 -2.07 -46.14
CA GLN A 392 1.19 -2.05 -46.23
C GLN A 392 0.53 -3.17 -45.41
N GLN A 393 1.23 -3.68 -44.40
CA GLN A 393 0.72 -4.66 -43.45
C GLN A 393 0.14 -3.95 -42.21
N PRO A 394 -0.81 -4.58 -41.51
CA PRO A 394 -1.18 -4.20 -40.16
C PRO A 394 0.04 -3.86 -39.29
N LEU A 395 0.01 -2.73 -38.57
CA LEU A 395 1.04 -2.47 -37.55
C LEU A 395 1.08 -3.61 -36.51
N GLY A 396 2.21 -3.78 -35.83
CA GLY A 396 2.34 -4.77 -34.75
C GLY A 396 2.01 -4.18 -33.37
N GLY A 397 1.40 -5.00 -32.51
CA GLY A 397 1.23 -4.72 -31.07
C GLY A 397 -0.02 -3.94 -30.67
N LYS A 398 -0.54 -4.25 -29.47
CA LYS A 398 -1.78 -3.69 -28.90
C LYS A 398 -1.79 -2.15 -28.83
N ALA A 399 -0.64 -1.54 -28.49
CA ALA A 399 -0.52 -0.09 -28.37
C ALA A 399 -0.77 0.66 -29.69
N GLN A 400 -0.51 0.02 -30.83
CA GLN A 400 -0.73 0.58 -32.17
C GLN A 400 -2.02 0.06 -32.82
N PHE A 401 -2.89 -0.60 -32.04
CA PHE A 401 -4.05 -1.31 -32.56
C PHE A 401 -3.65 -2.30 -33.68
N GLY A 402 -2.54 -3.00 -33.44
CA GLY A 402 -1.88 -3.88 -34.39
C GLY A 402 -2.62 -5.17 -34.71
N GLY A 403 -2.16 -5.89 -35.74
CA GLY A 403 -2.64 -7.21 -36.14
C GLY A 403 -2.31 -8.30 -35.14
#